data_AF-A0A7S1DW30-F1
#
_entry.id   AF-A0A7S1DW30-F1
#
_cell.length_a   1.000
_cell.length_b   1.000
_cell.length_c   1.000
_cell.angle_alpha   90.00
_cell.angle_beta   90.00
_cell.angle_gamma   90.00
#
_symmetry.space_group_name_H-M   'P 1'
#
loop_
_entity.id
_entity.type
_entity.pdbx_description
1 polymer ?
#
loop_
_entity_poly.entity_id
_entity_poly.type
_entity_poly.pdbx_seq_one_letter_code
_entity_poly.pdbx_strand_id
1 'polypeptide(L)'
;YTGDWGEGANCLRFQMKRAALLAALLLGLIVLAGASLDLNDEDDEIRDTSDQNVASVVLEHDLEGNGAWTPRGRLTYTGPKMVTSKSKRLVSVRIEQIELTSDQAEKLQALIDEGKQYRVRMQSNVNNYDSAKIMASIPACMLPAANFHEIFRVHVDQYGHVRGLWYQTLATACPPKPVKLAGGSVQLVTSVSVDMEGRGPKLAVEPKAKSPEQTMEEEKAKPPQTFFQKYWMYIIGGVVLLSLLQGEDDKAGA
;
A
#
# COMPACT_ATOMS: atom_id res chain seq x y z
N TYR A 1 74.82 10.69 -38.73
CA TYR A 1 74.39 10.94 -37.36
C TYR A 1 73.16 10.08 -37.11
N THR A 2 73.25 9.29 -36.06
CA THR A 2 72.31 8.30 -35.53
C THR A 2 71.02 8.92 -34.99
N GLY A 3 69.95 8.14 -34.91
CA GLY A 3 68.69 8.54 -34.28
C GLY A 3 67.62 7.45 -34.34
N ASP A 4 67.83 6.40 -33.56
CA ASP A 4 66.94 5.26 -33.29
C ASP A 4 65.62 5.72 -32.63
N TRP A 5 64.47 5.20 -33.10
CA TRP A 5 63.13 5.47 -32.53
C TRP A 5 62.44 4.14 -32.21
N GLY A 6 62.79 3.56 -31.07
CA GLY A 6 62.37 2.21 -30.69
C GLY A 6 61.80 2.08 -29.27
N GLU A 7 61.00 3.02 -28.74
CA GLU A 7 60.51 2.91 -27.34
C GLU A 7 59.02 3.23 -27.07
N GLY A 8 58.16 3.38 -28.09
CA GLY A 8 56.75 3.78 -27.89
C GLY A 8 55.70 2.66 -27.72
N ALA A 9 55.98 1.42 -28.15
CA ALA A 9 54.91 0.44 -28.40
C ALA A 9 54.53 -0.45 -27.19
N ASN A 10 55.38 -0.54 -26.17
CA ASN A 10 55.19 -1.50 -25.07
C ASN A 10 54.39 -0.92 -23.88
N CYS A 11 54.29 0.40 -23.76
CA CYS A 11 53.55 1.03 -22.66
C CYS A 11 52.03 0.97 -22.84
N LEU A 12 51.53 1.14 -24.08
CA LEU A 12 50.09 1.05 -24.39
C LEU A 12 49.52 -0.37 -24.24
N ARG A 13 50.30 -1.41 -24.57
CA ARG A 13 49.84 -2.81 -24.46
C ARG A 13 49.68 -3.28 -23.01
N PHE A 14 50.42 -2.69 -22.07
CA PHE A 14 50.32 -3.04 -20.65
C PHE A 14 49.13 -2.35 -19.96
N GLN A 15 48.84 -1.10 -20.34
CA GLN A 15 47.70 -0.33 -19.86
C GLN A 15 46.36 -0.92 -20.33
N MET A 16 46.24 -1.33 -21.60
CA MET A 16 45.00 -1.96 -22.11
C MET A 16 44.69 -3.31 -21.46
N LYS A 17 45.70 -4.12 -21.15
CA LYS A 17 45.50 -5.41 -20.49
C LYS A 17 44.97 -5.27 -19.05
N ARG A 18 45.43 -4.25 -18.32
CA ARG A 18 44.95 -3.95 -16.97
C ARG A 18 43.54 -3.37 -16.97
N ALA A 19 43.21 -2.51 -17.93
CA ALA A 19 41.87 -1.97 -18.10
C ALA A 19 40.85 -3.07 -18.48
N ALA A 20 41.21 -4.01 -19.35
CA ALA A 20 40.35 -5.14 -19.72
C ALA A 20 40.11 -6.10 -18.54
N LEU A 21 41.12 -6.34 -17.70
CA LEU A 21 41.00 -7.20 -16.52
C LEU A 21 40.13 -6.57 -15.42
N LEU A 22 40.23 -5.25 -15.24
CA LEU A 22 39.35 -4.49 -14.32
C LEU A 22 37.91 -4.43 -14.82
N ALA A 23 37.70 -4.26 -16.13
CA ALA A 23 36.36 -4.30 -16.73
C ALA A 23 35.71 -5.69 -16.61
N ALA A 24 36.48 -6.77 -16.78
CA ALA A 24 35.99 -8.14 -16.59
C ALA A 24 35.66 -8.45 -15.12
N LEU A 25 36.43 -7.92 -14.16
CA LEU A 25 36.14 -8.03 -12.73
C LEU A 25 34.90 -7.24 -12.31
N LEU A 26 34.69 -6.04 -12.88
CA LEU A 26 33.48 -5.23 -12.66
C LEU A 26 32.24 -5.88 -13.26
N LEU A 27 32.31 -6.44 -14.47
CA LEU A 27 31.23 -7.20 -15.08
C LEU A 27 30.93 -8.50 -14.31
N GLY A 28 31.96 -9.19 -13.82
CA GLY A 28 31.80 -10.37 -12.96
C GLY A 28 31.13 -10.06 -11.62
N LEU A 29 31.45 -8.92 -11.01
CA LEU A 29 30.80 -8.44 -9.77
C LEU A 29 29.34 -8.04 -10.01
N ILE A 30 29.00 -7.49 -11.18
CA ILE A 30 27.60 -7.18 -11.54
C ILE A 30 26.79 -8.47 -11.77
N VAL A 31 27.40 -9.51 -12.35
CA VAL A 31 26.75 -10.83 -12.53
C VAL A 31 26.59 -11.57 -11.20
N LEU A 32 27.54 -11.46 -10.26
CA LEU A 32 27.45 -12.05 -8.92
C LEU A 32 26.54 -11.27 -7.95
N ALA A 33 26.40 -9.95 -8.12
CA ALA A 33 25.46 -9.12 -7.35
C ALA A 33 24.04 -9.09 -7.94
N GLY A 34 23.87 -9.50 -9.20
CA GLY A 34 22.57 -9.57 -9.88
C GLY A 34 21.72 -10.79 -9.52
N ALA A 35 22.24 -11.72 -8.72
CA ALA A 35 21.54 -12.94 -8.32
C ALA A 35 20.98 -12.87 -6.90
N SER A 36 20.16 -11.85 -6.61
CA SER A 36 19.05 -11.91 -5.63
C SER A 36 18.41 -10.53 -5.43
N LEU A 37 17.79 -9.99 -6.48
CA LEU A 37 16.63 -9.11 -6.32
C LEU A 37 15.48 -9.79 -7.04
N ASP A 38 14.79 -10.66 -6.31
CA ASP A 38 13.51 -11.25 -6.67
C ASP A 38 12.47 -10.11 -6.77
N LEU A 39 12.48 -9.39 -7.90
CA LEU A 39 11.34 -8.60 -8.36
C LEU A 39 10.56 -9.49 -9.32
N ASN A 40 9.92 -10.52 -8.77
CA ASN A 40 8.76 -11.13 -9.40
C ASN A 40 7.61 -10.11 -9.34
N ASP A 41 7.52 -9.28 -10.38
CA ASP A 41 6.36 -8.44 -10.67
C ASP A 41 5.86 -8.75 -12.10
N GLU A 42 5.84 -10.03 -12.44
CA GLU A 42 5.14 -10.56 -13.61
C GLU A 42 4.00 -11.45 -13.13
N ASP A 43 2.85 -10.84 -12.90
CA ASP A 43 1.53 -11.49 -12.91
C ASP A 43 0.47 -10.42 -13.24
N ASP A 44 0.57 -9.81 -14.43
CA ASP A 44 -0.61 -9.24 -15.10
C ASP A 44 -1.41 -10.41 -15.71
N GLU A 45 -1.97 -11.25 -14.84
CA GLU A 45 -3.04 -12.16 -15.22
C GLU A 45 -4.21 -11.34 -15.74
N ILE A 46 -4.65 -11.66 -16.95
CA ILE A 46 -5.96 -11.30 -17.48
C ILE A 46 -6.99 -11.89 -16.50
N ARG A 47 -7.37 -11.07 -15.51
CA ARG A 47 -8.30 -11.47 -14.46
C ARG A 47 -9.66 -11.71 -15.07
N ASP A 48 -10.12 -12.94 -14.93
CA ASP A 48 -11.48 -13.33 -15.26
C ASP A 48 -12.46 -12.38 -14.56
N THR A 49 -13.32 -11.73 -15.35
CA THR A 49 -14.32 -10.77 -14.83
C THR A 49 -15.38 -11.45 -13.97
N SER A 50 -15.40 -12.80 -13.95
CA SER A 50 -16.29 -13.65 -13.15
C SER A 50 -16.10 -13.51 -11.63
N ASP A 51 -14.98 -12.95 -11.17
CA ASP A 51 -14.66 -12.74 -9.74
C ASP A 51 -14.85 -11.31 -9.23
N GLN A 52 -15.30 -10.41 -10.09
CA GLN A 52 -15.64 -9.04 -9.71
C GLN A 52 -17.11 -8.96 -9.27
N ASN A 53 -17.34 -8.39 -8.10
CA ASN A 53 -18.63 -7.90 -7.68
C ASN A 53 -18.83 -6.49 -8.24
N VAL A 54 -19.79 -6.37 -9.16
CA VAL A 54 -20.34 -5.08 -9.60
C VAL A 54 -21.71 -4.92 -8.95
N ALA A 55 -21.86 -3.89 -8.14
CA ALA A 55 -23.11 -3.59 -7.47
C ALA A 55 -23.48 -2.13 -7.68
N SER A 56 -24.78 -1.84 -7.84
CA SER A 56 -25.28 -0.48 -8.00
C SER A 56 -26.26 -0.16 -6.89
N VAL A 57 -26.05 0.95 -6.21
CA VAL A 57 -26.88 1.39 -5.08
C VAL A 57 -27.48 2.74 -5.40
N VAL A 58 -28.76 2.90 -5.11
CA VAL A 58 -29.43 4.20 -5.22
C VAL A 58 -29.08 5.02 -3.97
N LEU A 59 -28.54 6.21 -4.21
CA LEU A 59 -28.36 7.24 -3.20
C LEU A 59 -29.67 8.04 -3.13
N GLU A 60 -30.23 8.13 -1.93
CA GLU A 60 -31.40 8.96 -1.65
C GLU A 60 -30.95 10.18 -0.84
N HIS A 61 -31.68 11.28 -0.97
CA HIS A 61 -31.51 12.47 -0.15
C HIS A 61 -32.83 12.93 0.47
N ASP A 62 -32.73 13.73 1.51
CA ASP A 62 -33.86 14.39 2.15
C ASP A 62 -33.65 15.91 2.06
N LEU A 63 -34.51 16.55 1.26
CA LEU A 63 -34.53 17.98 1.01
C LEU A 63 -35.52 18.74 1.89
N GLU A 64 -36.29 18.05 2.73
CA GLU A 64 -37.33 18.66 3.56
C GLU A 64 -37.02 18.54 5.07
N GLY A 65 -36.08 17.66 5.42
CA GLY A 65 -35.65 17.42 6.81
C GLY A 65 -36.67 16.63 7.63
N ASN A 66 -37.74 16.15 7.01
CA ASN A 66 -38.82 15.37 7.62
C ASN A 66 -38.70 13.86 7.33
N GLY A 67 -37.67 13.44 6.59
CA GLY A 67 -37.51 12.05 6.17
C GLY A 67 -38.30 11.70 4.91
N ALA A 68 -38.72 12.68 4.11
CA ALA A 68 -39.19 12.48 2.75
C ALA A 68 -38.01 12.22 1.83
N TRP A 69 -37.66 10.95 1.67
CA TRP A 69 -36.51 10.53 0.88
C TRP A 69 -36.86 10.47 -0.60
N THR A 70 -36.09 11.20 -1.41
CA THR A 70 -36.17 11.14 -2.86
C THR A 70 -34.90 10.54 -3.45
N PRO A 71 -34.99 9.81 -4.58
CA PRO A 71 -33.82 9.35 -5.29
C PRO A 71 -32.98 10.55 -5.74
N ARG A 72 -31.69 10.51 -5.45
CA ARG A 72 -30.73 11.55 -5.83
C ARG A 72 -29.91 11.12 -7.03
N GLY A 73 -29.39 9.90 -7.02
CA GLY A 73 -28.51 9.36 -8.06
C GLY A 73 -28.08 7.93 -7.77
N ARG A 74 -27.21 7.38 -8.61
CA ARG A 74 -26.70 6.00 -8.46
C ARG A 74 -25.20 5.97 -8.21
N LEU A 75 -24.81 5.13 -7.26
CA LEU A 75 -23.43 4.79 -6.95
C LEU A 75 -23.14 3.38 -7.47
N THR A 76 -22.10 3.24 -8.26
CA THR A 76 -21.64 1.93 -8.76
C THR A 76 -20.35 1.55 -8.04
N TYR A 77 -20.39 0.41 -7.37
CA TYR A 77 -19.26 -0.23 -6.72
C TYR A 77 -18.74 -1.36 -7.60
N THR A 78 -17.43 -1.40 -7.79
CA THR A 78 -16.73 -2.48 -8.48
C THR A 78 -15.54 -2.92 -7.64
N GLY A 79 -15.46 -4.21 -7.32
CA GLY A 79 -14.35 -4.76 -6.55
C GLY A 79 -14.40 -6.29 -6.52
N PRO A 80 -13.38 -6.97 -5.98
CA PRO A 80 -13.40 -8.42 -5.84
C PRO A 80 -14.46 -8.87 -4.82
N LYS A 81 -14.93 -10.12 -4.91
CA LYS A 81 -15.85 -10.73 -3.92
C LYS A 81 -15.36 -10.69 -2.49
N MET A 82 -14.04 -10.80 -2.30
CA MET A 82 -13.38 -10.64 -1.02
C MET A 82 -12.19 -9.71 -1.19
N VAL A 83 -12.20 -8.64 -0.41
CA VAL A 83 -11.13 -7.64 -0.43
C VAL A 83 -10.09 -8.00 0.61
N THR A 84 -8.85 -8.07 0.16
CA THR A 84 -7.67 -8.30 0.98
C THR A 84 -6.79 -7.05 0.95
N SER A 85 -5.78 -6.99 1.83
CA SER A 85 -4.80 -5.89 1.82
C SER A 85 -4.12 -5.71 0.45
N LYS A 86 -3.96 -6.78 -0.35
CA LYS A 86 -3.39 -6.71 -1.70
C LYS A 86 -4.41 -6.23 -2.73
N SER A 87 -5.68 -6.62 -2.59
CA SER A 87 -6.74 -6.29 -3.55
C SER A 87 -7.52 -5.01 -3.23
N LYS A 88 -7.21 -4.30 -2.14
CA LYS A 88 -7.82 -2.99 -1.79
C LYS A 88 -7.72 -1.97 -2.93
N ARG A 89 -6.63 -2.00 -3.70
CA ARG A 89 -6.42 -1.10 -4.86
C ARG A 89 -7.36 -1.37 -6.04
N LEU A 90 -7.98 -2.55 -6.10
CA LEU A 90 -8.89 -2.94 -7.18
C LEU A 90 -10.30 -2.42 -6.98
N VAL A 91 -10.58 -1.82 -5.82
CA VAL A 91 -11.92 -1.35 -5.49
C VAL A 91 -12.11 0.05 -6.03
N SER A 92 -13.14 0.21 -6.85
CA SER A 92 -13.53 1.47 -7.45
C SER A 92 -14.98 1.78 -7.12
N VAL A 93 -15.26 3.03 -6.81
CA VAL A 93 -16.62 3.54 -6.71
C VAL A 93 -16.77 4.73 -7.64
N ARG A 94 -17.87 4.73 -8.39
CA ARG A 94 -18.25 5.80 -9.31
C ARG A 94 -19.63 6.30 -8.92
N ILE A 95 -19.83 7.60 -9.05
CA ILE A 95 -21.10 8.26 -8.78
C ILE A 95 -21.51 9.10 -9.97
N GLU A 96 -22.78 9.02 -10.32
CA GLU A 96 -23.38 9.90 -11.31
C GLU A 96 -23.44 11.32 -10.74
N GLN A 97 -22.98 12.29 -11.52
CA GLN A 97 -23.13 13.70 -11.18
C GLN A 97 -24.57 14.11 -11.46
N ILE A 98 -25.15 14.89 -10.55
CA ILE A 98 -26.58 15.20 -10.59
C ILE A 98 -26.81 16.70 -10.48
N GLU A 99 -27.91 17.11 -11.07
CA GLU A 99 -28.38 18.49 -11.06
C GLU A 99 -29.67 18.54 -10.24
N LEU A 100 -29.72 19.43 -9.25
CA LEU A 100 -30.96 19.74 -8.55
C LEU A 100 -31.82 20.58 -9.47
N THR A 101 -33.05 20.12 -9.67
CA THR A 101 -34.09 20.91 -10.35
C THR A 101 -34.40 22.19 -9.56
N SER A 102 -35.04 23.17 -10.21
CA SER A 102 -35.44 24.42 -9.56
C SER A 102 -36.26 24.16 -8.29
N ASP A 103 -37.23 23.24 -8.35
CA ASP A 103 -38.06 22.85 -7.20
C ASP A 103 -37.23 22.27 -6.06
N GLN A 104 -36.23 21.45 -6.38
CA GLN A 104 -35.32 20.87 -5.36
C GLN A 104 -34.39 21.94 -4.77
N ALA A 105 -33.96 22.91 -5.57
CA ALA A 105 -33.15 24.03 -5.10
C ALA A 105 -33.96 24.93 -4.14
N GLU A 106 -35.25 25.15 -4.40
CA GLU A 106 -36.14 25.87 -3.48
C GLU A 106 -36.31 25.13 -2.15
N LYS A 107 -36.50 23.80 -2.19
CA LYS A 107 -36.54 22.98 -0.96
C LYS A 107 -35.22 23.05 -0.18
N LEU A 108 -34.09 23.00 -0.88
CA LEU A 108 -32.78 23.17 -0.26
C LEU A 108 -32.62 24.57 0.36
N GLN A 109 -33.12 25.63 -0.30
CA GLN A 109 -33.13 26.97 0.25
C GLN A 109 -33.93 27.05 1.55
N ALA A 110 -35.08 26.38 1.62
CA ALA A 110 -35.87 26.30 2.86
C ALA A 110 -35.07 25.62 3.99
N LEU A 111 -34.36 24.52 3.70
CA LEU A 111 -33.46 23.89 4.69
C LEU A 111 -32.38 24.83 5.20
N ILE A 112 -31.79 25.63 4.30
CA ILE A 112 -30.75 26.60 4.64
C ILE A 112 -31.32 27.69 5.55
N ASP A 113 -32.49 28.24 5.19
CA ASP A 113 -33.16 29.31 5.94
C ASP A 113 -33.58 28.82 7.35
N GLU A 114 -33.95 27.55 7.48
CA GLU A 114 -34.31 26.91 8.75
C GLU A 114 -33.10 26.40 9.55
N GLY A 115 -31.88 26.49 9.02
CA GLY A 115 -30.67 25.98 9.67
C GLY A 115 -30.66 24.45 9.83
N LYS A 116 -31.37 23.73 8.98
CA LYS A 116 -31.48 22.27 9.00
C LYS A 116 -30.30 21.59 8.30
N GLN A 117 -30.27 20.27 8.43
CA GLN A 117 -29.26 19.42 7.80
C GLN A 117 -29.77 18.87 6.47
N TYR A 118 -28.88 18.83 5.49
CA TYR A 118 -29.08 18.02 4.29
C TYR A 118 -28.61 16.60 4.57
N ARG A 119 -29.49 15.64 4.36
CA ARG A 119 -29.26 14.24 4.72
C ARG A 119 -29.24 13.37 3.48
N VAL A 120 -28.37 12.38 3.48
CA VAL A 120 -28.27 11.38 2.43
C VAL A 120 -28.27 9.98 3.05
N ARG A 121 -28.82 9.01 2.34
CA ARG A 121 -28.82 7.62 2.77
C ARG A 121 -28.65 6.66 1.60
N MET A 122 -28.14 5.48 1.89
CA MET A 122 -28.03 4.39 0.92
C MET A 122 -28.06 3.03 1.62
N GLN A 123 -28.20 1.96 0.86
CA GLN A 123 -28.23 0.60 1.39
C GLN A 123 -26.86 0.17 1.94
N SER A 124 -26.86 -0.55 3.07
CA SER A 124 -25.66 -1.15 3.65
C SER A 124 -25.17 -2.33 2.83
N ASN A 125 -26.08 -3.23 2.43
CA ASN A 125 -25.74 -4.34 1.54
C ASN A 125 -26.10 -3.98 0.11
N VAL A 126 -25.07 -3.78 -0.72
CA VAL A 126 -25.19 -3.38 -2.12
C VAL A 126 -25.93 -4.39 -3.00
N ASN A 127 -26.02 -5.65 -2.55
CA ASN A 127 -26.69 -6.75 -3.27
C ASN A 127 -28.10 -7.03 -2.74
N ASN A 128 -28.54 -6.38 -1.65
CA ASN A 128 -29.85 -6.60 -1.05
C ASN A 128 -30.58 -5.27 -0.84
N TYR A 129 -31.65 -5.05 -1.63
CA TYR A 129 -32.44 -3.83 -1.60
C TYR A 129 -33.14 -3.59 -0.25
N ASP A 130 -33.53 -4.66 0.43
CA ASP A 130 -34.23 -4.62 1.72
C ASP A 130 -33.26 -4.51 2.91
N SER A 131 -31.97 -4.35 2.65
CA SER A 131 -30.98 -4.18 3.70
C SER A 131 -31.15 -2.85 4.45
N ALA A 132 -30.64 -2.82 5.69
CA ALA A 132 -30.61 -1.60 6.48
C ALA A 132 -29.91 -0.46 5.72
N LYS A 133 -30.47 0.74 5.83
CA LYS A 133 -29.91 1.94 5.21
C LYS A 133 -28.98 2.64 6.18
N ILE A 134 -27.83 3.08 5.68
CA ILE A 134 -26.90 3.96 6.40
C ILE A 134 -27.15 5.40 5.98
N MET A 135 -26.91 6.34 6.90
CA MET A 135 -27.20 7.75 6.70
C MET A 135 -26.00 8.61 7.08
N ALA A 136 -25.84 9.70 6.36
CA ALA A 136 -24.91 10.77 6.69
C ALA A 136 -25.58 12.13 6.48
N SER A 137 -25.09 13.16 7.16
CA SER A 137 -25.71 14.49 7.12
C SER A 137 -24.69 15.59 7.32
N ILE A 138 -24.93 16.72 6.67
CA ILE A 138 -24.19 17.98 6.88
C ILE A 138 -25.18 19.12 7.07
N PRO A 139 -24.81 20.23 7.72
CA PRO A 139 -25.58 21.47 7.67
C PRO A 139 -25.85 21.90 6.21
N ALA A 140 -27.10 22.18 5.85
CA ALA A 140 -27.48 22.47 4.46
C ALA A 140 -26.75 23.69 3.88
N CYS A 141 -26.47 24.69 4.74
CA CYS A 141 -25.69 25.90 4.42
C CYS A 141 -24.29 25.60 3.84
N MET A 142 -23.70 24.43 4.13
CA MET A 142 -22.32 24.11 3.76
C MET A 142 -22.20 23.76 2.28
N LEU A 143 -23.29 23.29 1.65
CA LEU A 143 -23.33 23.03 0.22
C LEU A 143 -23.05 24.28 -0.61
N PRO A 144 -23.84 25.37 -0.53
CA PRO A 144 -23.53 26.57 -1.30
C PRO A 144 -22.25 27.25 -0.84
N ALA A 145 -21.87 27.14 0.45
CA ALA A 145 -20.59 27.66 0.93
C ALA A 145 -19.37 26.94 0.29
N ALA A 146 -19.55 25.69 -0.10
CA ALA A 146 -18.56 24.90 -0.83
C ALA A 146 -18.80 24.87 -2.35
N ASN A 147 -19.61 25.79 -2.89
CA ASN A 147 -20.01 25.82 -4.30
C ASN A 147 -20.59 24.48 -4.80
N PHE A 148 -21.35 23.78 -3.96
CA PHE A 148 -21.95 22.48 -4.24
C PHE A 148 -20.94 21.36 -4.53
N HIS A 149 -19.69 21.54 -4.09
CA HIS A 149 -18.70 20.48 -4.05
C HIS A 149 -18.81 19.67 -2.75
N GLU A 150 -19.09 18.40 -2.91
CA GLU A 150 -19.21 17.46 -1.81
C GLU A 150 -18.28 16.25 -1.98
N ILE A 151 -17.92 15.68 -0.83
CA ILE A 151 -16.99 14.58 -0.69
C ILE A 151 -17.65 13.48 0.12
N PHE A 152 -17.82 12.33 -0.50
CA PHE A 152 -18.22 11.10 0.15
C PHE A 152 -17.04 10.17 0.35
N ARG A 153 -16.98 9.57 1.53
CA ARG A 153 -16.12 8.42 1.80
C ARG A 153 -16.99 7.26 2.26
N VAL A 154 -16.96 6.19 1.48
CA VAL A 154 -17.75 4.99 1.71
C VAL A 154 -16.86 4.00 2.44
N HIS A 155 -17.26 3.62 3.65
CA HIS A 155 -16.56 2.63 4.46
C HIS A 155 -17.11 1.24 4.16
N VAL A 156 -16.26 0.36 3.66
CA VAL A 156 -16.64 -0.97 3.18
C VAL A 156 -15.87 -2.04 3.95
N ASP A 157 -16.54 -3.16 4.26
CA ASP A 157 -15.91 -4.31 4.90
C ASP A 157 -15.13 -5.19 3.91
N GLN A 158 -14.44 -6.19 4.42
CA GLN A 158 -13.70 -7.18 3.61
C GLN A 158 -14.55 -7.98 2.61
N TYR A 159 -15.88 -7.98 2.72
CA TYR A 159 -16.81 -8.68 1.83
C TYR A 159 -17.49 -7.74 0.82
N GLY A 160 -17.15 -6.45 0.84
CA GLY A 160 -17.76 -5.47 -0.06
C GLY A 160 -19.08 -4.87 0.45
N HIS A 161 -19.50 -5.16 1.70
CA HIS A 161 -20.68 -4.51 2.28
C HIS A 161 -20.33 -3.12 2.81
N VAL A 162 -21.21 -2.16 2.58
CA VAL A 162 -21.03 -0.82 3.12
C VAL A 162 -21.43 -0.78 4.59
N ARG A 163 -20.50 -0.35 5.44
CA ARG A 163 -20.69 -0.21 6.89
C ARG A 163 -20.90 1.22 7.34
N GLY A 164 -20.43 2.19 6.55
CA GLY A 164 -20.57 3.59 6.90
C GLY A 164 -20.50 4.51 5.69
N LEU A 165 -21.18 5.65 5.79
CA LEU A 165 -21.08 6.74 4.85
C LEU A 165 -20.57 7.95 5.62
N TRP A 166 -19.46 8.49 5.17
CA TRP A 166 -18.93 9.74 5.68
C TRP A 166 -19.18 10.83 4.63
N TYR A 167 -19.63 11.98 5.11
CA TYR A 167 -20.06 13.10 4.28
C TYR A 167 -19.40 14.37 4.76
N GLN A 168 -18.66 15.02 3.86
CA GLN A 168 -18.02 16.30 4.09
C GLN A 168 -18.13 17.20 2.85
N THR A 169 -17.97 18.50 3.06
CA THR A 169 -17.76 19.51 2.01
C THR A 169 -16.43 20.21 2.24
N LEU A 170 -15.97 21.00 1.26
CA LEU A 170 -14.77 21.83 1.44
C LEU A 170 -14.98 22.97 2.46
N ALA A 171 -16.21 23.44 2.64
CA ALA A 171 -16.55 24.36 3.71
C ALA A 171 -16.45 23.66 5.07
N THR A 172 -15.99 24.38 6.10
CA THR A 172 -15.87 23.87 7.48
C THR A 172 -17.00 24.35 8.40
N ALA A 173 -17.71 25.42 8.02
CA ALA A 173 -18.81 25.99 8.77
C ALA A 173 -19.81 26.72 7.85
N CYS A 174 -21.02 26.97 8.36
CA CYS A 174 -21.97 27.86 7.70
C CYS A 174 -21.40 29.28 7.61
N PRO A 175 -21.61 30.00 6.49
CA PRO A 175 -21.35 31.43 6.42
C PRO A 175 -22.19 32.20 7.46
N PRO A 176 -21.65 33.28 8.05
CA PRO A 176 -22.39 34.08 9.04
C PRO A 176 -23.52 34.90 8.43
N LYS A 177 -23.48 35.12 7.11
CA LYS A 177 -24.54 35.81 6.37
C LYS A 177 -25.50 34.77 5.78
N PRO A 178 -26.81 35.07 5.72
CA PRO A 178 -27.77 34.19 5.09
C PRO A 178 -27.38 33.96 3.64
N VAL A 179 -27.30 32.69 3.25
CA VAL A 179 -26.93 32.27 1.90
C VAL A 179 -28.20 32.10 1.07
N LYS A 180 -28.25 32.78 -0.07
CA LYS A 180 -29.31 32.60 -1.06
C LYS A 180 -28.75 31.88 -2.28
N LEU A 181 -29.43 30.82 -2.70
CA LEU A 181 -29.12 30.09 -3.91
C LEU A 181 -29.46 30.96 -5.11
N ALA A 182 -28.62 30.92 -6.15
CA ALA A 182 -28.99 31.47 -7.44
C ALA A 182 -30.20 30.67 -7.95
N GLY A 183 -31.26 31.37 -8.37
CA GLY A 183 -32.46 30.72 -8.88
C GLY A 183 -32.15 29.81 -10.08
N GLY A 184 -32.92 28.74 -10.23
CA GLY A 184 -32.75 27.75 -11.29
C GLY A 184 -32.12 26.45 -10.80
N SER A 185 -31.62 25.67 -11.74
CA SER A 185 -31.02 24.37 -11.47
C SER A 185 -29.57 24.50 -10.99
N VAL A 186 -29.15 23.57 -10.12
CA VAL A 186 -27.85 23.62 -9.45
C VAL A 186 -27.12 22.30 -9.63
N GLN A 187 -25.92 22.34 -10.17
CA GLN A 187 -25.09 21.15 -10.34
C GLN A 187 -24.37 20.79 -9.04
N LEU A 188 -24.51 19.53 -8.60
CA LEU A 188 -23.77 18.99 -7.45
C LEU A 188 -22.56 18.21 -7.95
N VAL A 189 -21.38 18.69 -7.58
CA VAL A 189 -20.11 18.05 -7.91
C VAL A 189 -19.71 17.12 -6.76
N THR A 190 -19.87 15.83 -6.99
CA THR A 190 -19.70 14.79 -5.97
C THR A 190 -18.43 13.99 -6.21
N SER A 191 -17.48 14.12 -5.28
CA SER A 191 -16.29 13.29 -5.22
C SER A 191 -16.53 12.10 -4.30
N VAL A 192 -16.27 10.88 -4.75
CA VAL A 192 -16.46 9.67 -3.94
C VAL A 192 -15.15 8.90 -3.81
N SER A 193 -14.87 8.44 -2.60
CA SER A 193 -13.73 7.59 -2.27
C SER A 193 -14.19 6.40 -1.45
N VAL A 194 -13.45 5.30 -1.54
CA VAL A 194 -13.70 4.10 -0.72
C VAL A 194 -12.60 4.01 0.32
N ASP A 195 -13.01 3.79 1.55
CA ASP A 195 -12.09 3.36 2.60
C ASP A 195 -12.49 1.98 3.11
N MET A 196 -11.48 1.21 3.44
CA MET A 196 -11.64 -0.18 3.88
C MET A 196 -10.86 -0.37 5.15
N GLU A 197 -11.46 -1.14 6.04
CA GLU A 197 -10.84 -1.54 7.29
C GLU A 197 -9.44 -2.12 7.04
N GLY A 198 -8.44 -1.48 7.65
CA GLY A 198 -7.08 -1.99 7.67
C GLY A 198 -6.98 -3.13 8.68
N ARG A 199 -6.16 -4.15 8.39
CA ARG A 199 -5.74 -5.06 9.45
C ARG A 199 -4.89 -4.28 10.44
N GLY A 200 -5.28 -4.34 11.71
CA GLY A 200 -4.51 -3.73 12.80
C GLY A 200 -3.08 -4.28 12.87
N PRO A 201 -2.17 -3.56 13.56
CA PRO A 201 -0.82 -4.03 13.74
C PRO A 201 -0.84 -5.39 14.43
N LYS A 202 -0.13 -6.37 13.86
CA LYS A 202 0.13 -7.62 14.56
C LYS A 202 1.10 -7.30 15.68
N LEU A 203 0.69 -7.52 16.93
CA LEU A 203 1.60 -7.45 18.06
C LEU A 203 2.71 -8.48 17.80
N ALA A 204 3.97 -8.05 17.94
CA ALA A 204 5.06 -9.00 18.01
C ALA A 204 4.75 -9.89 19.21
N VAL A 205 4.60 -11.19 18.97
CA VAL A 205 4.56 -12.16 20.06
C VAL A 205 5.87 -11.95 20.80
N GLU A 206 5.81 -11.46 22.04
CA GLU A 206 7.01 -11.32 22.85
C GLU A 206 7.73 -12.66 22.78
N PRO A 207 9.04 -12.69 22.45
CA PRO A 207 9.77 -13.94 22.49
C PRO A 207 9.60 -14.43 23.92
N LYS A 208 8.84 -15.54 24.09
CA LYS A 208 8.75 -16.21 25.38
C LYS A 208 10.20 -16.42 25.80
N ALA A 209 10.65 -15.68 26.83
CA ALA A 209 11.94 -15.92 27.41
C ALA A 209 11.93 -17.41 27.76
N LYS A 210 12.76 -18.20 27.07
CA LYS A 210 12.92 -19.62 27.41
C LYS A 210 13.13 -19.65 28.91
N SER A 211 12.26 -20.36 29.63
CA SER A 211 12.46 -20.58 31.06
C SER A 211 13.90 -21.05 31.24
N PRO A 212 14.64 -20.61 32.28
CA PRO A 212 15.99 -21.12 32.54
C PRO A 212 16.04 -22.65 32.58
N GLU A 213 14.94 -23.35 32.86
CA GLU A 213 14.84 -24.81 32.71
C GLU A 213 15.01 -25.29 31.26
N GLN A 214 14.39 -24.62 30.28
CA GLN A 214 14.48 -25.02 28.86
C GLN A 214 15.89 -24.79 28.30
N THR A 215 16.58 -23.74 28.75
CA THR A 215 17.97 -23.48 28.36
C THR A 215 18.93 -24.50 28.97
N MET A 216 18.70 -24.91 30.23
CA MET A 216 19.49 -25.95 30.89
C MET A 216 19.23 -27.35 30.33
N GLU A 217 18.00 -27.66 29.91
CA GLU A 217 17.67 -28.91 29.21
C GLU A 217 18.31 -28.97 27.82
N GLU A 218 18.31 -27.87 27.07
CA GLU A 218 18.93 -27.78 25.75
C GLU A 218 20.46 -27.83 25.81
N GLU A 219 21.06 -27.39 26.92
CA GLU A 219 22.50 -27.50 27.19
C GLU A 219 22.89 -28.92 27.66
N LYS A 220 22.05 -29.58 28.46
CA LYS A 220 22.22 -31.00 28.85
C LYS A 220 21.94 -31.99 27.71
N ALA A 221 21.11 -31.60 26.73
CA ALA A 221 20.75 -32.45 25.59
C ALA A 221 21.81 -32.47 24.48
N LYS A 222 22.81 -31.59 24.51
CA LYS A 222 23.92 -31.64 23.55
C LYS A 222 24.91 -32.73 23.99
N PRO A 223 25.27 -33.69 23.11
CA PRO A 223 26.25 -34.71 23.46
C PRO A 223 27.57 -34.03 23.86
N PRO A 224 28.30 -34.54 24.88
CA PRO A 224 29.56 -33.94 25.28
C PRO A 224 30.50 -33.90 24.08
N GLN A 225 30.94 -32.69 23.70
CA GLN A 225 31.80 -32.52 22.53
C GLN A 225 33.10 -33.32 22.74
N THR A 226 33.46 -34.10 21.73
CA THR A 226 34.69 -34.91 21.78
C THR A 226 35.91 -33.99 21.71
N PHE A 227 37.04 -34.44 22.27
CA PHE A 227 38.28 -33.67 22.33
C PHE A 227 38.69 -33.08 20.97
N PHE A 228 38.58 -33.86 19.90
CA PHE A 228 38.91 -33.39 18.55
C PHE A 228 38.01 -32.24 18.08
N GLN A 229 36.72 -32.25 18.41
CA GLN A 229 35.79 -31.19 17.98
C GLN A 229 36.10 -29.83 18.64
N LYS A 230 36.64 -29.85 19.86
CA LYS A 230 37.03 -28.63 20.58
C LYS A 230 38.43 -28.15 20.21
N TYR A 231 39.34 -29.06 19.90
CA TYR A 231 40.77 -28.74 19.78
C TYR A 231 41.37 -28.91 18.39
N TRP A 232 40.59 -29.26 17.36
CA TRP A 232 41.11 -29.46 15.99
C TRP A 232 41.90 -28.27 15.45
N MET A 233 41.47 -27.03 15.73
CA MET A 233 42.20 -25.83 15.30
C MET A 233 43.61 -25.75 15.89
N TYR A 234 43.79 -26.16 17.14
CA TYR A 234 45.11 -26.17 17.79
C TYR A 234 45.98 -27.30 17.26
N ILE A 235 45.39 -28.46 16.96
CA ILE A 235 46.10 -29.59 16.35
C ILE A 235 46.60 -29.20 14.96
N ILE A 236 45.74 -28.64 14.10
CA ILE A 236 46.14 -28.18 12.76
C ILE A 236 47.15 -27.04 12.86
N GLY A 237 46.88 -26.03 13.70
CA GLY A 237 47.80 -24.90 13.90
C GLY A 237 49.18 -25.32 14.38
N GLY A 238 49.25 -26.29 15.30
CA GLY A 238 50.52 -26.84 15.81
C GLY A 238 51.29 -27.62 14.74
N VAL A 239 50.60 -28.43 13.93
CA VAL A 239 51.22 -29.18 12.83
C VAL A 239 51.76 -28.23 11.76
N VAL A 240 50.98 -27.22 11.36
CA VAL A 240 51.43 -26.21 10.38
C VAL A 240 52.65 -25.45 10.89
N LEU A 241 52.67 -25.09 12.17
CA LEU A 241 53.81 -24.42 12.79
C LEU A 241 55.06 -25.31 12.81
N LEU A 242 54.92 -26.61 13.14
CA LEU A 242 56.04 -27.54 13.09
C LEU A 242 56.56 -27.76 11.66
N SER A 243 55.66 -27.86 10.67
CA SER A 243 56.05 -28.01 9.26
C SER A 243 56.79 -26.78 8.72
N LEU A 244 56.45 -25.58 9.21
CA LEU A 244 57.18 -24.35 8.87
C LEU A 244 58.54 -24.28 9.55
N LEU A 245 58.70 -24.89 10.73
CA LEU A 245 59.98 -24.98 11.46
C LEU A 245 60.89 -26.10 10.95
N GLN A 246 60.36 -27.10 10.24
CA GLN A 246 61.13 -28.20 9.63
C GLN A 246 61.54 -27.93 8.16
N GLY A 247 61.34 -26.70 7.67
CA GLY A 247 61.59 -26.31 6.28
C GLY A 247 63.02 -25.87 5.93
N GLU A 248 63.97 -25.91 6.86
CA GLU A 248 65.37 -25.53 6.63
C GLU A 248 66.33 -26.55 7.26
N ASP A 249 66.60 -27.65 6.54
CA ASP A 249 67.80 -28.51 6.57
C ASP A 249 67.61 -29.49 5.38
N ASP A 250 68.24 -29.35 4.21
CA ASP A 250 69.67 -29.54 3.96
C ASP A 250 70.23 -28.62 2.86
N LYS A 251 71.43 -28.10 3.13
CA LYS A 251 72.30 -27.35 2.19
C LYS A 251 73.23 -28.29 1.41
N ALA A 252 73.61 -27.83 0.22
CA ALA A 252 74.97 -27.84 -0.34
C ALA A 252 75.91 -29.02 -0.01
N GLY A 253 76.27 -29.79 -1.04
CA GLY A 253 77.47 -30.62 -1.07
C GLY A 253 77.87 -30.89 -2.52
N ALA A 254 79.01 -30.33 -2.92
CA ALA A 254 79.73 -30.66 -4.15
C ALA A 254 80.38 -32.05 -4.06
#